data_AF-A0A7W0J1V8-F1
#
_entry.id   AF-A0A7W0J1V8-F1
#
_cell.length_a   1.000
_cell.length_b   1.000
_cell.length_c   1.000
_cell.angle_alpha   90.00
_cell.angle_beta   90.00
_cell.angle_gamma   90.00
#
_symmetry.space_group_name_H-M   'P 1'
#
loop_
_entity.id
_entity.type
_entity.pdbx_description
1 polymer ?
#
loop_
_entity_poly.entity_id
_entity_poly.type
_entity_poly.pdbx_seq_one_letter_code
_entity_poly.pdbx_strand_id
1 'polypeptide(L)' 'MPTKNPRINVVLEKPLFVGIEHLAKRDGVSLSLKVRDLVKEALEIEEDIALTQFAEKRGKSFSKTKALKHSEVW' A
#
# COMPACT_ATOMS: atom_id res chain seq x y z
N MET A 1 -7.18 -9.09 -29.46
CA MET A 1 -7.81 -9.55 -28.21
C MET A 1 -7.40 -8.62 -27.08
N PRO A 2 -8.33 -7.96 -26.37
CA PRO A 2 -7.98 -7.24 -25.16
C PRO A 2 -7.64 -8.26 -24.07
N THR A 3 -6.43 -8.20 -23.54
CA THR A 3 -5.96 -9.06 -22.46
C THR A 3 -6.82 -8.85 -21.21
N LYS A 4 -7.18 -9.92 -20.48
CA LYS A 4 -7.98 -9.85 -19.24
C LYS A 4 -7.37 -8.94 -18.16
N ASN A 5 -6.06 -8.71 -18.21
CA ASN A 5 -5.33 -7.90 -17.24
C ASN A 5 -4.77 -6.64 -17.93
N PRO A 6 -5.13 -5.43 -17.46
CA PRO A 6 -4.52 -4.20 -17.95
C PRO A 6 -3.02 -4.24 -17.65
N ARG A 7 -2.20 -3.83 -18.63
CA ARG A 7 -0.75 -3.74 -18.48
C ARG A 7 -0.35 -2.29 -18.38
N ILE A 8 0.48 -1.98 -17.38
CA ILE A 8 1.07 -0.66 -17.20
C ILE A 8 2.55 -0.79 -17.60
N ASN A 9 2.97 -0.01 -18.61
CA ASN A 9 4.37 0.10 -18.99
C ASN A 9 4.94 1.35 -18.35
N VAL A 10 6.06 1.22 -17.63
CA VAL A 10 6.71 2.33 -16.93
C VAL A 10 8.20 2.36 -17.30
N VAL A 11 8.75 3.57 -17.40
CA VAL A 11 10.19 3.78 -17.59
C VAL A 11 10.81 3.98 -16.22
N LEU A 12 11.86 3.20 -15.92
CA LEU A 12 12.58 3.26 -14.66
C LEU A 12 14.00 3.74 -14.90
N GLU A 13 14.53 4.54 -13.99
CA GLU A 13 15.94 4.88 -13.97
C GLU A 13 16.79 3.63 -13.73
N LYS A 14 18.01 3.61 -14.30
CA LYS A 14 18.92 2.47 -14.21
C LYS A 14 19.16 1.98 -12.77
N PRO A 15 19.41 2.85 -11.76
CA PRO A 15 19.62 2.41 -10.39
C PRO A 15 18.39 1.71 -9.80
N LEU A 16 17.20 2.25 -10.05
CA LEU A 16 15.94 1.70 -9.56
C LEU A 16 15.64 0.33 -10.20
N PHE A 17 15.85 0.22 -11.52
CA PHE A 17 15.69 -1.05 -12.22
C PHE A 17 16.63 -2.14 -11.67
N VAL A 18 17.91 -1.80 -11.46
CA VAL A 18 18.90 -2.75 -10.89
C VAL A 18 18.51 -3.16 -9.47
N GLY A 19 18.00 -2.22 -8.65
CA GLY A 19 17.49 -2.53 -7.32
C GLY A 19 16.35 -3.56 -7.36
N ILE A 20 15.37 -3.35 -8.24
CA ILE A 20 14.24 -4.28 -8.41
C ILE A 20 14.73 -5.64 -8.94
N GLU A 21 15.69 -5.65 -9.86
CA GLU A 21 16.29 -6.88 -10.36
C GLU A 21 16.96 -7.68 -9.25
N HIS A 22 17.71 -7.02 -8.37
CA HIS A 22 18.34 -7.68 -7.23
C HIS A 22 17.29 -8.26 -6.27
N LEU A 23 16.24 -7.50 -5.95
CA LEU A 23 15.13 -7.98 -5.10
C LEU A 23 14.38 -9.17 -5.73
N ALA A 24 14.11 -9.12 -7.02
CA ALA A 24 13.45 -10.20 -7.74
C ALA A 24 14.29 -11.49 -7.72
N LYS A 25 15.61 -11.36 -7.96
CA LYS A 25 16.56 -12.48 -7.88
C LYS A 25 16.64 -13.06 -6.46
N ARG A 26 16.77 -12.20 -5.45
CA ARG A 26 16.81 -12.60 -4.04
C ARG A 26 15.57 -13.40 -3.64
N ASP A 27 14.40 -12.97 -4.13
CA ASP A 27 13.12 -13.55 -3.74
C ASP A 27 12.65 -14.67 -4.69
N GLY A 28 13.45 -15.02 -5.72
CA GLY A 28 13.15 -16.10 -6.66
C GLY A 28 11.91 -15.86 -7.55
N VAL A 29 11.54 -14.61 -7.80
CA VAL A 29 10.35 -14.23 -8.57
C VAL A 29 10.69 -13.43 -9.83
N SER A 30 9.73 -13.30 -10.75
CA SER A 30 9.93 -12.46 -11.94
C SER A 30 9.91 -10.97 -11.59
N LEU A 31 10.55 -10.16 -12.43
CA LEU A 31 10.54 -8.68 -12.31
C LEU A 31 9.11 -8.13 -12.23
N SER A 32 8.21 -8.59 -13.10
CA SER A 32 6.83 -8.12 -13.12
C SER A 32 6.07 -8.45 -11.83
N LEU A 33 6.33 -9.62 -11.22
CA LEU A 33 5.73 -9.97 -9.92
C LEU A 33 6.31 -9.08 -8.82
N LYS A 34 7.63 -8.89 -8.79
CA LYS A 34 8.28 -8.02 -7.80
C LYS A 34 7.76 -6.58 -7.88
N VAL A 35 7.67 -6.01 -9.08
CA VAL A 35 7.12 -4.66 -9.30
C VAL A 35 5.66 -4.59 -8.86
N ARG A 36 4.84 -5.58 -9.23
CA ARG A 36 3.43 -5.61 -8.82
C ARG A 36 3.29 -5.59 -7.30
N ASP A 37 4.07 -6.38 -6.60
CA ASP A 37 3.97 -6.50 -5.14
C ASP A 37 4.47 -5.21 -4.45
N LEU A 38 5.57 -4.62 -4.92
CA LEU A 38 6.04 -3.31 -4.46
C LEU A 38 5.01 -2.19 -4.68
N VAL A 39 4.30 -2.21 -5.82
CA VAL A 39 3.24 -1.22 -6.09
C VAL A 39 2.04 -1.42 -5.17
N LYS A 40 1.69 -2.67 -4.82
CA LYS A 40 0.63 -2.93 -3.83
C LYS A 40 1.01 -2.41 -2.45
N GLU A 41 2.22 -2.72 -1.99
CA GLU A 41 2.75 -2.23 -0.72
C GLU A 41 2.76 -0.70 -0.67
N ALA A 42 3.15 -0.03 -1.76
CA ALA A 42 3.10 1.43 -1.84
C ALA A 42 1.66 1.98 -1.72
N LEU A 43 0.67 1.32 -2.32
CA LEU A 43 -0.73 1.72 -2.19
C LEU A 43 -1.27 1.50 -0.77
N GLU A 44 -0.88 0.42 -0.10
CA GLU A 44 -1.23 0.17 1.30
C GLU A 44 -0.65 1.27 2.21
N ILE A 45 0.60 1.70 1.98
CA ILE A 45 1.22 2.80 2.73
C ILE A 45 0.47 4.12 2.51
N GLU A 46 0.05 4.44 1.28
CA GLU A 46 -0.75 5.64 1.01
C GLU A 46 -2.11 5.59 1.72
N GLU A 47 -2.75 4.41 1.78
CA GLU A 47 -3.99 4.22 2.53
C GLU A 47 -3.76 4.43 4.04
N ASP A 48 -2.71 3.86 4.61
CA ASP A 48 -2.36 4.02 6.02
C ASP A 48 -2.12 5.49 6.38
N ILE A 49 -1.45 6.26 5.51
CA ILE A 49 -1.25 7.70 5.68
C ILE A 49 -2.61 8.41 5.73
N ALA A 50 -3.50 8.12 4.79
CA ALA A 50 -4.83 8.73 4.73
C ALA A 50 -5.69 8.36 5.96
N LEU A 51 -5.67 7.09 6.38
CA LEU A 51 -6.41 6.61 7.56
C LEU A 51 -5.85 7.22 8.85
N THR A 52 -4.53 7.39 8.95
CA THR A 52 -3.88 8.06 10.08
C THR A 52 -4.35 9.50 10.19
N GLN A 53 -4.32 10.27 9.09
CA GLN A 53 -4.81 11.66 9.09
C GLN A 53 -6.29 11.74 9.50
N PHE A 54 -7.10 10.80 9.03
CA PHE A 54 -8.51 10.71 9.40
C PHE A 54 -8.69 10.41 10.90
N ALA A 55 -7.92 9.46 11.43
CA ALA A 55 -7.91 9.11 12.85
C ALA A 55 -7.47 10.28 13.72
N GLU A 56 -6.41 11.00 13.34
CA GLU A 56 -5.95 12.20 14.04
C GLU A 56 -7.02 13.29 14.09
N LYS A 57 -7.70 13.53 12.96
CA LYS A 57 -8.79 14.50 12.90
C LYS A 57 -9.93 14.15 13.85
N ARG A 58 -10.30 12.86 13.95
CA ARG A 58 -11.30 12.37 14.91
C ARG A 58 -10.78 12.45 16.35
N GLY A 59 -9.51 12.16 16.58
CA GLY A 59 -8.86 12.23 17.88
C GLY A 59 -8.94 13.63 18.51
N LYS A 60 -8.85 14.69 17.70
CA LYS A 60 -8.96 16.08 18.18
C LYS A 60 -10.28 16.42 18.88
N SER A 61 -11.38 15.80 18.49
CA SER A 61 -12.71 16.01 19.10
C SER A 61 -13.17 14.84 19.96
N PHE A 62 -12.30 13.86 20.21
CA PHE A 62 -12.64 12.67 20.97
C PHE A 62 -12.92 13.02 22.44
N SER A 63 -14.01 12.48 22.97
CA SER A 63 -14.41 12.65 24.35
C SER A 63 -14.71 11.29 24.98
N LYS A 64 -13.95 10.93 26.02
CA LYS A 64 -14.12 9.66 26.74
C LYS A 64 -15.52 9.49 27.32
N THR A 65 -16.17 10.58 27.73
CA THR A 65 -17.53 10.53 28.29
C THR A 65 -18.60 10.27 27.24
N LYS A 66 -18.30 10.51 25.96
CA LYS A 66 -19.17 10.21 24.80
C LYS A 66 -18.76 8.94 24.07
N ALA A 67 -17.71 8.25 24.52
CA ALA A 67 -17.23 7.03 23.89
C ALA A 67 -18.14 5.85 24.26
N LEU A 68 -18.46 5.02 23.27
CA LEU A 68 -19.24 3.79 23.47
C LEU A 68 -18.36 2.72 24.13
N LYS A 69 -18.94 1.94 25.04
CA LYS A 69 -18.31 0.76 25.64
C LYS A 69 -18.36 -0.41 24.66
N HIS A 70 -17.43 -1.36 24.81
CA HIS A 70 -17.35 -2.53 23.95
C HIS A 70 -18.70 -3.28 23.83
N SER A 71 -19.38 -3.51 24.96
CA SER A 71 -20.69 -4.17 25.04
C SER A 71 -21.83 -3.44 24.31
N GLU A 72 -21.62 -2.18 23.90
CA GLU A 72 -22.61 -1.40 23.17
C GLU A 72 -22.41 -1.50 21.64
N VAL A 73 -21.30 -2.06 21.17
CA VAL A 73 -20.92 -2.08 19.75
C VAL A 73 -20.53 -3.46 19.22
N TRP A 74 -20.27 -4.42 20.11
CA TRP A 74 -19.87 -5.80 19.82
C TRP A 74 -20.78 -6.76 20.59
#